data_AF-A0A5J4S0Z0-F1
#
_entry.id   AF-A0A5J4S0Z0-F1
#
_cell.length_a   1.000
_cell.length_b   1.000
_cell.length_c   1.000
_cell.angle_alpha   90.00
_cell.angle_beta   90.00
_cell.angle_gamma   90.00
#
_symmetry.space_group_name_H-M   'P 1'
#
loop_
_entity.id
_entity.type
_entity.pdbx_description
1 polymer ?
#
loop_
_entity_poly.entity_id
_entity_poly.type
_entity_poly.pdbx_seq_one_letter_code
_entity_poly.pdbx_strand_id
1 'polypeptide(L)'
;ALRPDSLPRLLNSLSTSFLGKNVTQMPVPKLEQLLRSLPSSIPLVFITNDETDLAQDIQSIADRVVAGAQTRVRRLASSEEGVRRLPKIVTEASYLGQWLLGSTVIVRSHQRFHIAFLTRPTALFPQAILDQSTLVACEAPKTLRQIISQMLDELHQSNWQQRNEKWRRLALSLSHLTASIALRGRFGRNGWRIGTNIGSQSDWIGAQVLLDWHYNSQYKDWKKKDE
;
A
#
# COMPACT_ATOMS: atom_id res chain seq x y z
N ALA A 1 -5.00 33.21 26.53
CA ALA A 1 -5.49 32.15 25.63
C ALA A 1 -4.37 31.14 25.42
N LEU A 2 -4.65 29.84 25.60
CA LEU A 2 -3.66 28.75 25.48
C LEU A 2 -3.12 28.64 24.04
N ARG A 3 -1.86 28.21 23.89
CA ARG A 3 -1.19 28.03 22.58
C ARG A 3 -1.95 27.02 21.71
N PRO A 4 -2.57 27.43 20.60
CA PRO A 4 -3.35 26.52 19.74
C PRO A 4 -2.49 25.39 19.16
N ASP A 5 -1.20 25.63 18.95
CA ASP A 5 -0.25 24.64 18.42
C ASP A 5 -0.07 23.41 19.31
N SER A 6 -0.38 23.55 20.61
CA SER A 6 -0.28 22.46 21.58
C SER A 6 -1.53 21.57 21.62
N LEU A 7 -2.66 22.05 21.09
CA LEU A 7 -3.95 21.36 21.16
C LEU A 7 -3.91 19.93 20.58
N PRO A 8 -3.32 19.66 19.39
CA PRO A 8 -3.30 18.31 18.85
C PRO A 8 -2.52 17.34 19.73
N ARG A 9 -1.42 17.80 20.35
CA ARG A 9 -0.61 16.98 21.27
C ARG A 9 -1.36 16.71 22.57
N LEU A 10 -2.02 17.73 23.12
CA LEU A 10 -2.79 17.60 24.36
C LEU A 10 -4.00 16.69 24.17
N LEU A 11 -4.74 16.84 23.05
CA LEU A 11 -5.86 15.98 22.72
C LEU A 11 -5.42 14.52 22.55
N ASN A 12 -4.30 14.27 21.87
CA ASN A 12 -3.75 12.92 21.76
C ASN A 12 -3.28 12.36 23.11
N SER A 13 -2.66 13.19 23.95
CA SER A 13 -2.24 12.76 25.30
C SER A 13 -3.45 12.41 26.18
N LEU A 14 -4.51 13.21 26.08
CA LEU A 14 -5.74 13.02 26.83
C LEU A 14 -6.49 11.78 26.32
N SER A 15 -6.61 11.59 25.01
CA SER A 15 -7.20 10.38 24.46
C SER A 15 -6.39 9.14 24.84
N THR A 16 -5.05 9.20 24.85
CA THR A 16 -4.23 8.08 25.34
C THR A 16 -4.43 7.77 26.82
N SER A 17 -4.69 8.77 27.67
CA SER A 17 -4.92 8.52 29.10
C SER A 17 -6.29 7.88 29.35
N PHE A 18 -7.29 8.21 28.55
CA PHE A 18 -8.65 7.66 28.71
C PHE A 18 -8.85 6.31 28.00
N LEU A 19 -8.35 6.15 26.78
CA LEU A 19 -8.61 4.98 25.93
C LEU A 19 -7.43 4.00 25.88
N GLY A 20 -6.27 4.39 26.41
CA GLY A 20 -5.04 3.61 26.34
C GLY A 20 -4.27 3.80 25.01
N LYS A 21 -2.96 3.58 25.05
CA LYS A 21 -2.06 3.78 23.91
C LYS A 21 -2.41 2.91 22.69
N ASN A 22 -2.89 1.69 22.94
CA ASN A 22 -3.19 0.71 21.90
C ASN A 22 -4.39 1.09 21.03
N VAL A 23 -5.30 1.96 21.51
CA VAL A 23 -6.46 2.43 20.75
C VAL A 23 -6.10 3.65 19.90
N THR A 24 -5.22 4.51 20.40
CA THR A 24 -4.79 5.73 19.69
C THR A 24 -3.79 5.48 18.56
N GLN A 25 -3.01 4.41 18.66
CA GLN A 25 -2.08 3.99 17.61
C GLN A 25 -2.67 2.75 16.95
N MET A 26 -3.47 2.95 15.91
CA MET A 26 -4.00 1.83 15.14
C MET A 26 -2.81 1.04 14.56
N PRO A 27 -2.76 -0.30 14.75
CA PRO A 27 -1.73 -1.11 14.14
C PRO A 27 -1.79 -0.93 12.63
N VAL A 28 -0.63 -0.88 11.97
CA VAL A 28 -0.56 -0.78 10.51
C VAL A 28 -1.26 -2.01 9.94
N PRO A 29 -2.39 -1.87 9.23
CA PRO A 29 -3.13 -3.02 8.74
C PRO A 29 -2.28 -3.71 7.68
N LYS A 30 -1.81 -4.93 7.97
CA LYS A 30 -1.18 -5.78 6.96
C LYS A 30 -2.29 -6.29 6.04
N LEU A 31 -2.32 -5.75 4.83
CA LEU A 31 -3.31 -6.09 3.82
C LEU A 31 -3.45 -7.62 3.61
N GLU A 32 -2.33 -8.34 3.65
CA GLU A 32 -2.34 -9.80 3.57
C GLU A 32 -3.09 -10.49 4.71
N GLN A 33 -2.97 -10.01 5.94
CA GLN A 33 -3.69 -10.59 7.09
C GLN A 33 -5.19 -10.30 7.01
N LEU A 34 -5.57 -9.12 6.52
CA LEU A 34 -6.96 -8.78 6.25
C LEU A 34 -7.53 -9.68 5.16
N LEU A 35 -6.82 -9.85 4.05
CA LEU A 35 -7.27 -10.70 2.95
C LEU A 35 -7.44 -12.17 3.35
N ARG A 36 -6.63 -12.68 4.29
CA ARG A 36 -6.76 -14.05 4.81
C ARG A 36 -7.91 -14.24 5.80
N SER A 37 -8.29 -13.20 6.53
CA SER A 37 -9.32 -13.30 7.58
C SER A 37 -10.74 -13.09 7.06
N LEU A 38 -10.88 -12.53 5.87
CA LEU A 38 -12.18 -12.18 5.29
C LEU A 38 -12.84 -13.37 4.58
N PRO A 39 -14.17 -13.55 4.73
CA PRO A 39 -14.91 -14.54 3.97
C PRO A 39 -15.10 -14.07 2.51
N SER A 40 -15.16 -15.03 1.58
CA SER A 40 -15.41 -14.82 0.13
C SER A 40 -16.77 -14.19 -0.20
N SER A 41 -17.69 -14.12 0.76
CA SER A 41 -19.01 -13.54 0.59
C SER A 41 -19.06 -12.02 0.75
N ILE A 42 -18.02 -11.41 1.33
CA ILE A 42 -17.98 -9.98 1.65
C ILE A 42 -17.04 -9.26 0.65
N PRO A 43 -17.53 -8.32 -0.16
CA PRO A 43 -16.68 -7.51 -1.02
C PRO A 43 -15.79 -6.56 -0.21
N LEU A 44 -14.64 -6.25 -0.78
CA LEU A 44 -13.69 -5.28 -0.24
C LEU A 44 -13.76 -3.99 -1.01
N VAL A 45 -13.78 -2.85 -0.32
CA VAL A 45 -13.72 -1.53 -0.95
C VAL A 45 -12.49 -0.81 -0.43
N PHE A 46 -11.53 -0.60 -1.31
CA PHE A 46 -10.32 0.15 -1.07
C PHE A 46 -10.52 1.60 -1.50
N ILE A 47 -10.39 2.50 -0.53
CA ILE A 47 -10.46 3.94 -0.76
C ILE A 47 -9.03 4.47 -0.75
N THR A 48 -8.57 4.97 -1.89
CA THR A 48 -7.22 5.53 -2.06
C THR A 48 -7.24 6.79 -2.93
N ASN A 49 -6.32 7.70 -2.68
CA ASN A 49 -6.08 8.85 -3.55
C ASN A 49 -5.24 8.45 -4.78
N ASP A 50 -4.34 7.47 -4.59
CA ASP A 50 -3.41 6.95 -5.59
C ASP A 50 -3.78 5.49 -5.92
N GLU A 51 -4.42 5.30 -7.07
CA GLU A 51 -5.03 4.03 -7.45
C GLU A 51 -4.03 3.03 -8.06
N THR A 52 -2.90 3.51 -8.57
CA THR A 52 -1.95 2.73 -9.38
C THR A 52 -1.15 1.72 -8.56
N ASP A 53 -0.65 2.16 -7.41
CA ASP A 53 0.32 1.40 -6.61
C ASP A 53 -0.42 0.31 -5.82
N LEU A 54 -1.58 0.67 -5.24
CA LEU A 54 -2.42 -0.25 -4.50
C LEU A 54 -2.95 -1.41 -5.36
N ALA A 55 -3.28 -1.15 -6.62
CA ALA A 55 -3.74 -2.20 -7.53
C ALA A 55 -2.65 -3.23 -7.84
N GLN A 56 -1.38 -2.82 -7.85
CA GLN A 56 -0.24 -3.74 -8.02
C GLN A 56 0.04 -4.52 -6.73
N ASP A 57 -0.04 -3.84 -5.59
CA ASP A 57 0.12 -4.48 -4.28
C ASP A 57 -0.94 -5.56 -4.04
N ILE A 58 -2.22 -5.25 -4.28
CA ILE A 58 -3.33 -6.22 -4.16
C ILE A 58 -3.10 -7.42 -5.09
N GLN A 59 -2.64 -7.18 -6.31
CA GLN A 59 -2.35 -8.26 -7.25
C GLN A 59 -1.21 -9.15 -6.75
N SER A 60 -0.10 -8.56 -6.29
CA SER A 60 1.02 -9.33 -5.73
C SER A 60 0.63 -10.13 -4.49
N ILE A 61 -0.26 -9.60 -3.65
CA ILE A 61 -0.74 -10.29 -2.45
C ILE A 61 -1.72 -11.40 -2.84
N ALA A 62 -2.63 -11.14 -3.77
CA ALA A 62 -3.54 -12.17 -4.28
C ALA A 62 -2.74 -13.33 -4.88
N ASP A 63 -1.71 -13.06 -5.68
CA ASP A 63 -0.83 -14.09 -6.24
C ASP A 63 -0.14 -14.93 -5.14
N ARG A 64 0.28 -14.29 -4.03
CA ARG A 64 0.89 -14.98 -2.86
C ARG A 64 -0.12 -15.80 -2.04
N VAL A 65 -1.31 -15.26 -1.79
CA VAL A 65 -2.36 -15.91 -0.97
C VAL A 65 -3.00 -17.08 -1.72
N VAL A 66 -3.07 -17.00 -3.05
CA VAL A 66 -3.88 -17.89 -3.88
C VAL A 66 -3.02 -18.96 -4.60
N ALA A 67 -1.72 -19.06 -4.27
CA ALA A 67 -0.71 -19.99 -4.80
C ALA A 67 -1.28 -21.25 -5.49
N GLY A 68 -1.54 -21.14 -6.79
CA GLY A 68 -2.16 -22.18 -7.63
C GLY A 68 -2.44 -21.68 -9.04
N ALA A 69 -2.01 -22.45 -10.06
CA ALA A 69 -1.95 -22.04 -11.47
C ALA A 69 -3.30 -21.71 -12.17
N GLN A 70 -4.44 -21.87 -11.50
CA GLN A 70 -5.78 -21.72 -12.10
C GLN A 70 -6.58 -20.49 -11.64
N THR A 71 -6.09 -19.76 -10.65
CA THR A 71 -6.81 -18.65 -10.03
C THR A 71 -6.13 -17.33 -10.40
N ARG A 72 -6.44 -16.84 -11.62
CA ARG A 72 -5.92 -15.58 -12.15
C ARG A 72 -6.67 -14.39 -11.52
N VAL A 73 -5.95 -13.40 -11.02
CA VAL A 73 -6.51 -12.07 -10.72
C VAL A 73 -6.92 -11.42 -12.04
N ARG A 74 -8.21 -11.17 -12.26
CA ARG A 74 -8.69 -10.45 -13.44
C ARG A 74 -8.93 -8.98 -13.05
N ARG A 75 -8.17 -8.08 -13.68
CA ARG A 75 -8.37 -6.63 -13.54
C ARG A 75 -9.35 -6.16 -14.60
N LEU A 76 -10.44 -5.54 -14.17
CA LEU A 76 -11.46 -4.96 -15.04
C LEU A 76 -11.18 -3.46 -15.17
N ALA A 77 -10.78 -3.05 -16.37
CA ALA A 77 -10.69 -1.63 -16.69
C ALA A 77 -12.09 -1.04 -16.86
N SER A 78 -12.30 0.19 -16.37
CA SER A 78 -13.57 0.93 -16.47
C SER A 78 -13.83 1.48 -17.88
N SER A 79 -13.49 0.72 -18.93
CA SER A 79 -13.88 1.06 -20.30
C SER A 79 -15.34 0.69 -20.53
N GLU A 80 -16.01 1.41 -21.44
CA GLU A 80 -17.42 1.16 -21.76
C GLU A 80 -17.67 -0.30 -22.20
N GLU A 81 -16.71 -0.88 -22.92
CA GLU A 81 -16.70 -2.29 -23.31
C GLU A 81 -16.46 -3.25 -22.13
N GLY A 82 -15.61 -2.84 -21.17
CA GLY A 82 -15.38 -3.57 -19.94
C GLY A 82 -16.64 -3.70 -19.09
N VAL A 83 -17.41 -2.61 -18.97
CA VAL A 83 -18.69 -2.57 -18.24
C VAL A 83 -19.74 -3.47 -18.91
N ARG A 84 -19.83 -3.49 -20.24
CA ARG A 84 -20.77 -4.36 -20.97
C ARG A 84 -20.47 -5.84 -20.82
N ARG A 85 -19.19 -6.23 -20.75
CA ARG A 85 -18.77 -7.63 -20.58
C ARG A 85 -18.77 -8.08 -19.12
N LEU A 86 -18.95 -7.13 -18.19
CA LEU A 86 -18.78 -7.34 -16.78
C LEU A 86 -19.67 -8.44 -16.20
N PRO A 87 -20.98 -8.53 -16.50
CA PRO A 87 -21.81 -9.62 -15.98
C PRO A 87 -21.31 -11.01 -16.37
N LYS A 88 -20.80 -11.17 -17.60
CA LYS A 88 -20.24 -12.44 -18.09
C LYS A 88 -18.93 -12.78 -17.38
N ILE A 89 -18.04 -11.79 -17.25
CA ILE A 89 -16.73 -11.96 -16.58
C ILE A 89 -16.91 -12.28 -15.10
N VAL A 90 -17.83 -11.61 -14.41
CA VAL A 90 -18.10 -11.88 -12.99
C VAL A 90 -18.70 -13.28 -12.82
N THR A 91 -19.61 -13.69 -13.71
CA THR A 91 -20.19 -15.03 -13.67
C THR A 91 -19.12 -16.12 -13.88
N GLU A 92 -18.26 -15.97 -14.90
CA GLU A 92 -17.14 -16.89 -15.16
C GLU A 92 -16.14 -16.95 -14.00
N ALA A 93 -15.70 -15.78 -13.52
CA ALA A 93 -14.74 -15.69 -12.42
C ALA A 93 -15.31 -16.24 -11.12
N SER A 94 -16.61 -16.06 -10.89
CA SER A 94 -17.34 -16.65 -9.78
C SER A 94 -17.31 -18.18 -9.88
N TYR A 95 -17.66 -18.80 -11.01
CA TYR A 95 -17.57 -20.25 -11.16
C TYR A 95 -16.14 -20.81 -11.01
N LEU A 96 -15.13 -20.05 -11.43
CA LEU A 96 -13.73 -20.46 -11.38
C LEU A 96 -13.02 -20.10 -10.06
N GLY A 97 -13.68 -19.40 -9.13
CA GLY A 97 -13.06 -18.93 -7.90
C GLY A 97 -11.96 -17.89 -8.08
N GLN A 98 -11.99 -17.11 -9.16
CA GLN A 98 -10.97 -16.13 -9.52
C GLN A 98 -11.18 -14.80 -8.79
N TRP A 99 -10.09 -14.13 -8.42
CA TRP A 99 -10.17 -12.81 -7.80
C TRP A 99 -10.49 -11.75 -8.87
N LEU A 100 -11.46 -10.88 -8.58
CA LEU A 100 -11.82 -9.78 -9.46
C LEU A 100 -11.50 -8.44 -8.82
N LEU A 101 -10.81 -7.62 -9.59
CA LEU A 101 -10.47 -6.24 -9.22
C LEU A 101 -11.18 -5.33 -10.23
N GLY A 102 -12.27 -4.67 -9.83
CA GLY A 102 -13.15 -3.94 -10.74
C GLY A 102 -13.99 -2.88 -10.03
N SER A 103 -14.65 -2.00 -10.78
CA SER A 103 -15.30 -0.80 -10.22
C SER A 103 -16.78 -0.94 -9.89
N THR A 104 -17.51 -1.95 -10.36
CA THR A 104 -18.94 -2.13 -10.05
C THR A 104 -19.37 -3.58 -10.29
N VAL A 105 -20.40 -4.06 -9.58
CA VAL A 105 -21.09 -5.39 -9.68
C VAL A 105 -20.57 -6.51 -8.76
N ILE A 106 -21.52 -7.11 -8.04
CA ILE A 106 -21.37 -8.25 -7.14
C ILE A 106 -22.12 -9.43 -7.76
N VAL A 107 -21.45 -10.57 -7.98
CA VAL A 107 -22.10 -11.87 -8.25
C VAL A 107 -21.49 -12.90 -7.30
N ARG A 108 -22.33 -13.76 -6.71
CA ARG A 108 -21.96 -14.81 -5.75
C ARG A 108 -21.90 -16.17 -6.44
N SER A 109 -20.86 -16.99 -6.21
CA SER A 109 -20.97 -18.46 -6.30
C SER A 109 -19.83 -19.31 -5.73
N HIS A 110 -18.63 -18.80 -5.38
CA HIS A 110 -17.49 -19.68 -5.00
C HIS A 110 -16.75 -19.33 -3.70
N GLN A 111 -16.37 -20.34 -2.92
CA GLN A 111 -15.79 -20.20 -1.58
C GLN A 111 -14.41 -19.50 -1.55
N ARG A 112 -13.71 -19.43 -2.69
CA ARG A 112 -12.40 -18.75 -2.85
C ARG A 112 -12.48 -17.45 -3.66
N PHE A 113 -13.68 -17.04 -4.05
CA PHE A 113 -13.90 -15.86 -4.86
C PHE A 113 -13.90 -14.60 -3.99
N HIS A 114 -13.06 -13.63 -4.31
CA HIS A 114 -13.06 -12.33 -3.64
C HIS A 114 -13.20 -11.22 -4.69
N ILE A 115 -14.03 -10.22 -4.34
CA ILE A 115 -14.18 -8.99 -5.12
C ILE A 115 -13.51 -7.86 -4.34
N ALA A 116 -12.61 -7.15 -5.00
CA ALA A 116 -12.02 -5.91 -4.51
C ALA A 116 -12.39 -4.75 -5.44
N PHE A 117 -13.03 -3.74 -4.87
CA PHE A 117 -13.28 -2.44 -5.48
C PHE A 117 -12.15 -1.49 -5.10
N LEU A 118 -11.70 -0.71 -6.07
CA LEU A 118 -10.67 0.30 -5.87
C LEU A 118 -11.23 1.63 -6.38
N THR A 119 -11.34 2.61 -5.49
CA THR A 119 -12.07 3.84 -5.79
C THR A 119 -11.50 5.05 -5.04
N ARG A 120 -11.59 6.22 -5.66
CA ARG A 120 -11.42 7.50 -4.98
C ARG A 120 -12.66 7.87 -4.17
N PRO A 121 -12.51 8.62 -3.06
CA PRO A 121 -13.64 9.10 -2.29
C PRO A 121 -14.59 9.91 -3.19
N THR A 122 -15.81 9.39 -3.39
CA THR A 122 -16.80 9.94 -4.32
C THR A 122 -18.19 9.87 -3.70
N ALA A 123 -18.95 10.96 -3.74
CA ALA A 123 -20.31 11.02 -3.19
C ALA A 123 -21.34 10.16 -3.95
N LEU A 124 -21.04 9.81 -5.19
CA LEU A 124 -21.90 9.01 -6.07
C LEU A 124 -21.67 7.50 -5.94
N PHE A 125 -20.79 7.06 -5.04
CA PHE A 125 -20.53 5.64 -4.88
C PHE A 125 -21.78 4.93 -4.31
N PRO A 126 -22.21 3.78 -4.88
CA PRO A 126 -23.45 3.13 -4.46
C PRO A 126 -23.46 2.70 -3.00
N GLN A 127 -24.39 3.23 -2.21
CA GLN A 127 -24.52 2.93 -0.78
C GLN A 127 -24.77 1.44 -0.50
N ALA A 128 -25.54 0.76 -1.35
CA ALA A 128 -25.82 -0.67 -1.21
C ALA A 128 -24.54 -1.53 -1.24
N ILE A 129 -23.48 -1.10 -1.94
CA ILE A 129 -22.18 -1.78 -1.94
C ILE A 129 -21.44 -1.45 -0.65
N LEU A 130 -21.46 -0.19 -0.20
CA LEU A 130 -20.80 0.23 1.05
C LEU A 130 -21.34 -0.57 2.25
N ASP A 131 -22.66 -0.67 2.38
CA ASP A 131 -23.34 -1.33 3.50
C ASP A 131 -23.00 -2.83 3.61
N GLN A 132 -22.64 -3.47 2.50
CA GLN A 132 -22.33 -4.90 2.43
C GLN A 132 -20.83 -5.18 2.32
N SER A 133 -19.98 -4.16 2.40
CA SER A 133 -18.55 -4.27 2.15
C SER A 133 -17.71 -3.98 3.39
N THR A 134 -16.49 -4.53 3.38
CA THR A 134 -15.45 -4.08 4.31
C THR A 134 -14.70 -2.91 3.69
N LEU A 135 -14.79 -1.75 4.34
CA LEU A 135 -14.10 -0.53 3.91
C LEU A 135 -12.67 -0.51 4.43
N VAL A 136 -11.73 -0.33 3.53
CA VAL A 136 -10.30 -0.18 3.85
C VAL A 136 -9.82 1.16 3.31
N ALA A 137 -9.53 2.08 4.23
CA ALA A 137 -8.85 3.32 3.90
C ALA A 137 -7.35 3.04 3.74
N CYS A 138 -6.87 3.13 2.50
CA CYS A 138 -5.44 3.01 2.20
C CYS A 138 -4.83 4.41 2.23
N GLU A 139 -4.48 4.85 3.44
CA GLU A 139 -3.73 6.09 3.61
C GLU A 139 -2.22 5.83 3.53
N ALA A 140 -1.50 6.75 2.90
CA ALA A 140 -0.04 6.72 2.94
C ALA A 140 0.47 6.84 4.39
N PRO A 141 1.52 6.09 4.76
CA PRO A 141 2.05 6.03 6.13
C PRO A 141 2.45 7.42 6.66
N LYS A 142 1.89 7.84 7.80
CA LYS A 142 1.95 9.23 8.32
C LYS A 142 3.22 9.58 9.11
N THR A 143 4.12 8.66 9.39
CA THR A 143 5.32 8.97 10.20
C THR A 143 6.58 8.40 9.59
N LEU A 144 7.72 9.03 9.89
CA LEU A 144 9.05 8.54 9.47
C LEU A 144 9.26 7.09 9.88
N ARG A 145 8.87 6.77 11.12
CA ARG A 145 8.94 5.40 11.64
C ARG A 145 8.08 4.43 10.84
N GLN A 146 6.85 4.80 10.47
CA GLN A 146 5.97 3.93 9.67
C GLN A 146 6.54 3.70 8.27
N ILE A 147 7.02 4.75 7.60
CA ILE A 147 7.62 4.63 6.26
C ILE A 147 8.85 3.74 6.32
N ILE A 148 9.78 4.00 7.24
CA ILE A 148 10.98 3.17 7.38
C ILE A 148 10.62 1.73 7.75
N SER A 149 9.64 1.52 8.64
CA SER A 149 9.18 0.17 9.00
C SER A 149 8.65 -0.59 7.79
N GLN A 150 7.86 0.05 6.93
CA GLN A 150 7.35 -0.55 5.70
C GLN A 150 8.50 -0.92 4.75
N MET A 151 9.43 -0.01 4.54
CA MET A 151 10.60 -0.21 3.66
C MET A 151 11.50 -1.33 4.16
N LEU A 152 11.64 -1.46 5.49
CA LEU A 152 12.40 -2.54 6.12
C LEU A 152 11.66 -3.88 6.06
N ASP A 153 10.33 -3.88 6.21
CA ASP A 153 9.52 -5.09 6.04
C ASP A 153 9.66 -5.65 4.61
N GLU A 154 9.71 -4.77 3.61
CA GLU A 154 9.99 -5.14 2.21
C GLU A 154 11.42 -5.68 2.03
N LEU A 155 12.43 -5.03 2.61
CA LEU A 155 13.82 -5.51 2.58
C LEU A 155 14.00 -6.85 3.31
N HIS A 156 13.24 -7.09 4.37
CA HIS A 156 13.31 -8.33 5.12
C HIS A 156 12.90 -9.53 4.28
N GLN A 157 11.95 -9.34 3.35
CA GLN A 157 11.50 -10.37 2.41
C GLN A 157 12.57 -10.72 1.35
N SER A 158 13.56 -9.85 1.11
CA SER A 158 14.54 -9.99 0.02
C SER A 158 15.94 -10.43 0.47
N ASN A 159 16.02 -11.37 1.42
CA ASN A 159 17.27 -11.99 1.92
C ASN A 159 18.13 -11.09 2.84
N TRP A 160 17.51 -10.19 3.61
CA TRP A 160 18.20 -9.29 4.55
C TRP A 160 19.31 -9.94 5.39
N GLN A 161 19.06 -11.13 5.94
CA GLN A 161 20.00 -11.85 6.80
C GLN A 161 21.24 -12.38 6.07
N GLN A 162 21.13 -12.65 4.77
CA GLN A 162 22.22 -13.16 3.94
C GLN A 162 23.18 -12.06 3.48
N ARG A 163 22.81 -10.78 3.69
CA ARG A 163 23.60 -9.63 3.23
C ARG A 163 24.63 -9.18 4.28
N ASN A 164 25.76 -8.69 3.79
CA ASN A 164 26.85 -8.17 4.62
C ASN A 164 26.42 -6.93 5.42
N GLU A 165 27.10 -6.68 6.55
CA GLU A 165 26.78 -5.55 7.44
C GLU A 165 26.91 -4.19 6.74
N LYS A 166 27.94 -4.02 5.90
CA LYS A 166 28.15 -2.77 5.13
C LYS A 166 26.97 -2.46 4.23
N TRP A 167 26.47 -3.47 3.51
CA TRP A 167 25.27 -3.33 2.67
C TRP A 167 24.04 -2.96 3.52
N ARG A 168 23.85 -3.62 4.67
CA ARG A 168 22.72 -3.33 5.58
C ARG A 168 22.73 -1.90 6.10
N ARG A 169 23.91 -1.37 6.46
CA ARG A 169 24.07 0.04 6.86
C ARG A 169 23.70 0.99 5.72
N LEU A 170 24.11 0.68 4.49
CA LEU A 170 23.75 1.47 3.31
C LEU A 170 22.25 1.42 3.03
N ALA A 171 21.64 0.24 3.05
CA ALA A 171 20.19 0.07 2.88
C ALA A 171 19.40 0.85 3.94
N LEU A 172 19.83 0.85 5.20
CA LEU A 172 19.24 1.66 6.27
C LEU A 172 19.37 3.15 5.99
N SER A 173 20.56 3.63 5.61
CA SER A 173 20.77 5.04 5.29
C SER A 173 19.92 5.51 4.10
N LEU A 174 19.79 4.65 3.08
CA LEU A 174 18.95 4.88 1.91
C LEU A 174 17.47 4.93 2.29
N SER A 175 17.00 3.98 3.12
CA SER A 175 15.62 3.97 3.60
C SER A 175 15.26 5.25 4.37
N HIS A 176 16.20 5.75 5.19
CA HIS A 176 16.02 6.99 5.93
C HIS A 176 15.99 8.22 5.01
N LEU A 177 16.85 8.24 4.00
CA LEU A 177 16.88 9.31 2.99
C LEU A 177 15.55 9.36 2.21
N THR A 178 15.13 8.23 1.66
CA THR A 178 13.88 8.12 0.91
C THR A 178 12.67 8.50 1.77
N ALA A 179 12.61 8.04 3.02
CA ALA A 179 11.56 8.41 3.96
C ALA A 179 11.53 9.92 4.25
N SER A 180 12.70 10.55 4.39
CA SER A 180 12.81 11.99 4.65
C SER A 180 12.35 12.83 3.46
N ILE A 181 12.70 12.39 2.24
CA ILE A 181 12.28 13.02 0.98
C ILE A 181 10.75 12.93 0.82
N ALA A 182 10.19 11.74 1.03
CA ALA A 182 8.75 11.50 0.96
C ALA A 182 7.98 12.36 1.98
N LEU A 183 8.45 12.43 3.23
CA LEU A 183 7.82 13.26 4.27
C LEU A 183 7.87 14.75 3.98
N ARG A 184 8.93 15.22 3.32
CA ARG A 184 9.03 16.63 2.95
C ARG A 184 7.91 17.05 2.01
N GLY A 185 7.39 16.16 1.17
CA GLY A 185 6.29 16.49 0.26
C GLY A 185 5.00 16.95 0.95
N ARG A 186 4.85 16.65 2.23
CA ARG A 186 3.68 17.07 3.02
C ARG A 186 3.63 18.54 3.33
N PHE A 187 4.78 19.21 3.33
CA PHE A 187 4.82 20.65 3.55
C PHE A 187 4.44 21.44 2.28
N GLY A 188 3.94 20.75 1.25
CA GLY A 188 3.53 21.36 -0.01
C GLY A 188 4.68 22.19 -0.59
N ARG A 189 4.38 23.45 -0.96
CA ARG A 189 5.36 24.40 -1.50
C ARG A 189 6.55 24.67 -0.57
N ASN A 190 6.37 24.55 0.75
CA ASN A 190 7.46 24.72 1.72
C ASN A 190 8.40 23.50 1.76
N GLY A 191 7.92 22.33 1.31
CA GLY A 191 8.71 21.11 1.21
C GLY A 191 9.38 20.97 -0.15
N TRP A 192 8.56 20.98 -1.20
CA TRP A 192 8.99 20.93 -2.60
C TRP A 192 8.32 22.06 -3.37
N ARG A 193 9.10 22.79 -4.18
CA ARG A 193 8.56 23.85 -5.04
C ARG A 193 7.54 23.32 -6.06
N ILE A 194 7.71 22.07 -6.48
CA ILE A 194 6.87 21.37 -7.44
C ILE A 194 6.31 20.14 -6.74
N GLY A 195 5.02 19.83 -6.96
CA GLY A 195 4.40 18.60 -6.47
C GLY A 195 4.96 17.40 -7.21
N THR A 196 6.14 16.95 -6.80
CA THR A 196 6.81 15.78 -7.38
C THR A 196 6.55 14.57 -6.50
N ASN A 197 6.09 13.47 -7.10
CA ASN A 197 5.90 12.18 -6.41
C ASN A 197 7.25 11.47 -6.23
N ILE A 198 8.20 12.10 -5.54
CA ILE A 198 9.54 11.57 -5.27
C ILE A 198 9.49 10.77 -3.97
N GLY A 199 10.01 9.55 -4.02
CA GLY A 199 9.91 8.60 -2.90
C GLY A 199 8.66 7.73 -3.01
N SER A 200 8.18 7.54 -4.24
CA SER A 200 7.20 6.50 -4.57
C SER A 200 7.78 5.11 -4.33
N GLN A 201 6.92 4.09 -4.25
CA GLN A 201 7.35 2.70 -4.11
C GLN A 201 8.24 2.25 -5.29
N SER A 202 7.96 2.73 -6.51
CA SER A 202 8.78 2.45 -7.68
C SER A 202 10.18 3.05 -7.58
N ASP A 203 10.31 4.27 -7.05
CA ASP A 203 11.63 4.89 -6.84
C ASP A 203 12.45 4.09 -5.83
N TRP A 204 11.80 3.56 -4.80
CA TRP A 204 12.44 2.72 -3.80
C TRP A 204 12.94 1.40 -4.39
N ILE A 205 12.12 0.71 -5.18
CA ILE A 205 12.53 -0.52 -5.87
C ILE A 205 13.72 -0.23 -6.79
N GLY A 206 13.67 0.86 -7.55
CA GLY A 206 14.80 1.29 -8.39
C GLY A 206 16.08 1.55 -7.57
N ALA A 207 15.95 2.22 -6.43
CA ALA A 207 17.06 2.50 -5.54
C ALA A 207 17.67 1.23 -4.91
N GLN A 208 16.85 0.22 -4.61
CA GLN A 208 17.34 -1.10 -4.16
C GLN A 208 18.15 -1.81 -5.25
N VAL A 209 17.65 -1.81 -6.49
CA VAL A 209 18.35 -2.41 -7.64
C VAL A 209 19.70 -1.71 -7.86
N LEU A 210 19.74 -0.38 -7.77
CA LEU A 210 20.98 0.39 -7.86
C LEU A 210 21.95 0.09 -6.72
N LEU A 211 21.45 -0.07 -5.49
CA LEU A 211 22.26 -0.43 -4.33
C LEU A 211 22.90 -1.81 -4.52
N ASP A 212 22.11 -2.78 -4.99
CA ASP A 212 22.59 -4.14 -5.27
C ASP A 212 23.60 -4.16 -6.41
N TRP A 213 23.35 -3.42 -7.48
CA TRP A 213 24.30 -3.26 -8.58
C TRP A 213 25.60 -2.63 -8.08
N HIS A 214 25.54 -1.50 -7.39
CA HIS A 214 26.73 -0.82 -6.87
C HIS A 214 27.54 -1.71 -5.91
N TYR A 215 26.86 -2.50 -5.06
CA TYR A 215 27.54 -3.38 -4.13
C TYR A 215 28.21 -4.57 -4.83
N ASN A 216 27.56 -5.15 -5.84
CA ASN A 216 28.07 -6.30 -6.59
C ASN A 216 29.17 -5.91 -7.59
N SER A 217 29.09 -4.72 -8.18
CA SER A 217 30.02 -4.26 -9.22
C SER A 217 31.37 -3.77 -8.71
N GLN A 218 31.70 -3.95 -7.41
CA GLN A 218 32.90 -3.39 -6.77
C GLN A 218 33.12 -1.89 -7.07
N TYR A 219 32.07 -1.16 -7.44
CA TYR A 219 32.19 0.24 -7.85
C TYR A 219 32.49 1.06 -6.59
N LYS A 220 33.76 1.38 -6.38
CA LYS A 220 34.24 2.21 -5.28
C LYS A 220 34.39 3.62 -5.79
N ASP A 221 33.30 4.37 -5.86
CA ASP A 221 33.43 5.82 -5.70
C ASP A 221 32.13 6.45 -5.23
N TRP A 222 32.10 6.76 -3.93
CA TRP A 222 31.11 7.67 -3.33
C TRP A 222 31.51 9.15 -3.56
N LYS A 223 32.34 9.37 -4.58
CA LYS A 223 33.23 10.51 -4.84
C LYS A 223 34.42 10.56 -3.88
N LYS A 224 35.60 10.13 -4.35
CA LYS A 224 36.78 10.99 -4.16
C LYS A 224 36.46 12.31 -4.85
N LYS A 225 36.15 13.34 -4.05
CA LYS A 225 36.29 14.71 -4.52
C LYS A 225 37.71 15.10 -4.17
N ASP A 226 38.48 15.32 -5.20
CA ASP A 226 39.87 15.73 -5.20
C ASP A 226 40.11 16.87 -4.19
N GLU A 227 41.12 16.70 -3.34
CA GLU A 227 41.88 17.81 -2.74
C GLU A 227 42.83 18.39 -3.80
#